data_AF-A0A949END0-F1
#
_entry.id   AF-A0A949END0-F1
#
_cell.length_a   1.000
_cell.length_b   1.000
_cell.length_c   1.000
_cell.angle_alpha   90.00
_cell.angle_beta   90.00
_cell.angle_gamma   90.00
#
_symmetry.space_group_name_H-M   'P 1'
#
loop_
_entity.id
_entity.type
_entity.pdbx_description
1 polymer ?
#
loop_
_entity_poly.entity_id
_entity_poly.type
_entity_poly.pdbx_seq_one_letter_code
_entity_poly.pdbx_strand_id
1 'polypeptide(L)'
;MSEGCCDKNQKEKDAKLVNTQFPKLKFTVIKNDNNFCYHNYKVGDEFILDDFTHAPEHFCLGIAHAAFPCMHALTFGGRFPFMENIASINTTCPDGGKMAFKLELLDKDGKVVVEPQKEKPKGPKPKRMEIEIEYSDNTCVYGYKEGDKWEVKGLQTPGGFCGAAYHLLFPVLFEMNFGAKFDFEKDSSCKTGITCPDGGKVKFKVRRLDDNE
;
A
#
# COMPACT_ATOMS: atom_id res chain seq x y z
N MET A 1 -23.82 29.67 -4.65
CA MET A 1 -22.60 29.36 -5.41
C MET A 1 -21.59 28.85 -4.42
N SER A 2 -21.48 27.53 -4.29
CA SER A 2 -20.65 26.84 -3.30
C SER A 2 -19.19 26.88 -3.76
N GLU A 3 -18.38 27.72 -3.12
CA GLU A 3 -16.93 27.66 -3.23
C GLU A 3 -16.45 26.31 -2.70
N GLY A 4 -15.82 25.51 -3.59
CA GLY A 4 -15.52 24.11 -3.34
C GLY A 4 -14.54 23.87 -2.19
N CYS A 5 -14.77 22.78 -1.46
CA CYS A 5 -14.00 22.22 -0.34
C CYS A 5 -12.56 21.77 -0.70
N CYS A 6 -11.88 22.38 -1.66
CA CYS A 6 -10.46 22.18 -1.85
C CYS A 6 -9.72 23.18 -0.96
N ASP A 7 -9.09 22.66 0.10
CA ASP A 7 -8.02 23.35 0.83
C ASP A 7 -7.08 23.99 -0.20
N LYS A 8 -6.78 25.28 -0.04
CA LYS A 8 -5.94 26.04 -1.00
C LYS A 8 -4.56 25.39 -1.18
N ASN A 9 -4.13 24.54 -0.24
CA ASN A 9 -2.89 23.75 -0.33
C ASN A 9 -3.02 22.42 -1.09
N GLN A 10 -4.23 21.91 -1.37
CA GLN A 10 -4.41 20.61 -2.02
C GLN A 10 -3.91 20.65 -3.47
N LYS A 11 -4.19 21.72 -4.21
CA LYS A 11 -3.71 21.89 -5.60
C LYS A 11 -2.19 21.91 -5.71
N GLU A 12 -1.50 22.51 -4.75
CA GLU A 12 -0.02 22.51 -4.72
C GLU A 12 0.56 21.15 -4.33
N LYS A 13 -0.10 20.42 -3.42
CA LYS A 13 0.24 19.01 -3.11
C LYS A 13 0.07 18.13 -4.35
N ASP A 14 -1.07 18.25 -5.03
CA ASP A 14 -1.39 17.48 -6.23
C ASP A 14 -0.38 17.79 -7.35
N ALA A 15 0.02 19.05 -7.52
CA ALA A 15 1.03 19.44 -8.51
C ALA A 15 2.43 18.87 -8.23
N LYS A 16 2.84 18.74 -6.96
CA LYS A 16 4.10 18.06 -6.59
C LYS A 16 4.04 16.55 -6.85
N LEU A 17 2.89 15.92 -6.62
CA LEU A 17 2.69 14.49 -6.89
C LEU A 17 2.82 14.17 -8.39
N VAL A 18 2.32 15.04 -9.27
CA VAL A 18 2.43 14.87 -10.75
C VAL A 18 3.88 14.79 -11.24
N ASN A 19 4.84 15.39 -10.52
CA ASN A 19 6.26 15.36 -10.87
C ASN A 19 7.07 14.29 -10.11
N THR A 20 6.42 13.44 -9.32
CA THR A 20 7.09 12.41 -8.53
C THR A 20 7.25 11.15 -9.37
N GLN A 21 8.49 10.79 -9.70
CA GLN A 21 8.79 9.51 -10.33
C GLN A 21 8.86 8.41 -9.26
N PHE A 22 7.93 7.46 -9.33
CA PHE A 22 7.93 6.29 -8.47
C PHE A 22 8.97 5.26 -8.93
N PRO A 23 9.49 4.42 -8.01
CA PRO A 23 10.44 3.38 -8.38
C PRO A 23 9.77 2.25 -9.16
N LYS A 24 10.54 1.63 -10.06
CA LYS A 24 10.13 0.41 -10.76
C LYS A 24 10.08 -0.78 -9.81
N LEU A 25 9.26 -1.77 -10.16
CA LEU A 25 9.08 -2.99 -9.39
C LEU A 25 9.26 -4.20 -10.31
N LYS A 26 10.01 -5.21 -9.87
CA LYS A 26 10.21 -6.45 -10.61
C LYS A 26 9.45 -7.60 -9.93
N PHE A 27 8.64 -8.31 -10.71
CA PHE A 27 8.08 -9.59 -10.34
C PHE A 27 8.86 -10.70 -11.03
N THR A 28 9.28 -11.71 -10.27
CA THR A 28 9.82 -12.96 -10.82
C THR A 28 8.94 -14.12 -10.37
N VAL A 29 8.47 -14.96 -11.29
CA VAL A 29 7.71 -16.16 -10.93
C VAL A 29 8.64 -17.17 -10.28
N ILE A 30 8.38 -17.52 -9.02
CA ILE A 30 9.21 -18.47 -8.26
C ILE A 30 8.53 -19.81 -8.02
N LYS A 31 7.23 -19.91 -8.31
CA LYS A 31 6.44 -21.14 -8.15
C LYS A 31 5.26 -21.18 -9.12
N ASN A 32 5.02 -22.33 -9.74
CA ASN A 32 3.81 -22.64 -10.53
C ASN A 32 3.45 -24.13 -10.35
N ASP A 33 2.52 -24.43 -9.46
CA ASP A 33 2.08 -25.81 -9.21
C ASP A 33 1.25 -26.32 -10.40
N ASN A 34 1.68 -27.45 -10.99
CA ASN A 34 0.96 -28.17 -12.05
C ASN A 34 0.55 -27.31 -13.25
N ASN A 35 1.33 -26.28 -13.58
CA ASN A 35 1.01 -25.32 -14.66
C ASN A 35 -0.39 -24.69 -14.51
N PHE A 36 -0.79 -24.36 -13.28
CA PHE A 36 -2.12 -23.85 -12.96
C PHE A 36 -2.45 -22.47 -13.57
N CYS A 37 -1.45 -21.65 -13.89
CA CYS A 37 -1.66 -20.27 -14.30
C CYS A 37 -2.45 -20.11 -15.62
N TYR A 38 -3.60 -19.42 -15.56
CA TYR A 38 -4.41 -19.10 -16.74
C TYR A 38 -3.80 -18.00 -17.65
N HIS A 39 -2.80 -17.25 -17.16
CA HIS A 39 -1.96 -16.36 -17.98
C HIS A 39 -0.74 -17.08 -18.60
N ASN A 40 -0.59 -18.39 -18.37
CA ASN A 40 0.53 -19.20 -18.86
C ASN A 40 1.92 -18.75 -18.37
N TYR A 41 2.00 -18.07 -17.22
CA TYR A 41 3.27 -17.70 -16.60
C TYR A 41 4.06 -18.94 -16.19
N LYS A 42 5.37 -18.92 -16.38
CA LYS A 42 6.31 -19.99 -16.09
C LYS A 42 7.28 -19.55 -15.00
N VAL A 43 7.79 -20.51 -14.22
CA VAL A 43 8.86 -20.23 -13.25
C VAL A 43 10.05 -19.62 -13.98
N GLY A 44 10.55 -18.50 -13.46
CA GLY A 44 11.61 -17.71 -14.07
C GLY A 44 11.12 -16.54 -14.95
N ASP A 45 9.84 -16.47 -15.31
CA ASP A 45 9.31 -15.31 -16.02
C ASP A 45 9.46 -14.04 -15.16
N GLU A 46 9.86 -12.95 -15.80
CA GLU A 46 10.06 -11.65 -15.16
C GLU A 46 9.14 -10.58 -15.77
N PHE A 47 8.55 -9.76 -14.91
CA PHE A 47 7.71 -8.63 -15.28
C PHE A 47 8.21 -7.37 -14.57
N ILE A 48 8.47 -6.31 -15.31
CA ILE A 48 8.92 -5.02 -14.76
C ILE A 48 7.78 -4.04 -14.89
N LEU A 49 7.27 -3.56 -13.76
CA LEU A 49 6.33 -2.45 -13.70
C LEU A 49 7.12 -1.15 -13.65
N ASP A 50 6.69 -0.15 -14.41
CA ASP A 50 7.32 1.18 -14.40
C ASP A 50 7.11 1.88 -13.04
N ASP A 51 5.99 1.58 -12.39
CA ASP A 51 5.70 1.87 -10.98
C ASP A 51 4.48 1.04 -10.52
N PHE A 52 4.02 1.22 -9.29
CA PHE A 52 2.86 0.50 -8.75
C PHE A 52 1.52 0.80 -9.47
N THR A 53 1.49 1.79 -10.38
CA THR A 53 0.32 2.21 -11.17
C THR A 53 0.41 1.83 -12.65
N HIS A 54 1.61 1.53 -13.16
CA HIS A 54 1.86 1.24 -14.58
C HIS A 54 2.40 -0.19 -14.77
N ALA A 55 1.47 -1.13 -14.97
CA ALA A 55 1.82 -2.52 -15.24
C ALA A 55 2.08 -2.81 -16.72
N PRO A 56 2.90 -3.83 -17.05
CA PRO A 56 3.06 -4.30 -18.42
C PRO A 56 1.74 -4.66 -19.10
N GLU A 57 1.73 -4.62 -20.42
CA GLU A 57 0.60 -5.08 -21.21
C GLU A 57 0.23 -6.53 -20.85
N HIS A 58 -1.07 -6.79 -20.68
CA HIS A 58 -1.62 -8.09 -20.27
C HIS A 58 -1.09 -8.67 -18.96
N PHE A 59 -0.51 -7.84 -18.06
CA PHE A 59 -0.17 -8.26 -16.72
C PHE A 59 -1.42 -8.70 -15.94
N CYS A 60 -1.31 -9.81 -15.20
CA CYS A 60 -2.43 -10.41 -14.49
C CYS A 60 -2.92 -9.48 -13.37
N LEU A 61 -4.17 -9.00 -13.51
CA LEU A 61 -4.78 -8.10 -12.53
C LEU A 61 -5.05 -8.80 -11.19
N GLY A 62 -5.19 -10.14 -11.18
CA GLY A 62 -5.34 -10.91 -9.96
C GLY A 62 -4.10 -10.84 -9.06
N ILE A 63 -2.90 -11.02 -9.64
CA ILE A 63 -1.66 -10.84 -8.88
C ILE A 63 -1.39 -9.36 -8.59
N ALA A 64 -1.72 -8.45 -9.52
CA ALA A 64 -1.58 -7.01 -9.27
C ALA A 64 -2.39 -6.59 -8.03
N HIS A 65 -3.64 -7.06 -7.92
CA HIS A 65 -4.51 -6.80 -6.77
C HIS A 65 -3.94 -7.41 -5.48
N ALA A 66 -3.57 -8.69 -5.47
CA ALA A 66 -3.04 -9.36 -4.29
C ALA A 66 -1.69 -8.78 -3.81
N ALA A 67 -0.86 -8.33 -4.75
CA ALA A 67 0.44 -7.73 -4.44
C ALA A 67 0.37 -6.22 -4.18
N PHE A 68 -0.77 -5.55 -4.42
CA PHE A 68 -0.87 -4.09 -4.37
C PHE A 68 -0.38 -3.49 -3.03
N PRO A 69 -0.77 -4.00 -1.85
CA PRO A 69 -0.25 -3.48 -0.58
C PRO A 69 1.27 -3.62 -0.45
N CYS A 70 1.86 -4.67 -1.04
CA CYS A 70 3.30 -4.90 -1.03
C CYS A 70 4.03 -3.97 -1.98
N MET A 71 3.48 -3.75 -3.18
CA MET A 71 4.01 -2.79 -4.16
C MET A 71 4.03 -1.39 -3.56
N HIS A 72 2.90 -0.97 -2.99
CA HIS A 72 2.73 0.33 -2.33
C HIS A 72 3.75 0.48 -1.18
N ALA A 73 3.88 -0.53 -0.32
CA ALA A 73 4.86 -0.51 0.76
C ALA A 73 6.29 -0.32 0.28
N LEU A 74 6.76 -1.06 -0.72
CA LEU A 74 8.13 -0.90 -1.24
C LEU A 74 8.35 0.50 -1.83
N THR A 75 7.35 1.02 -2.57
CA THR A 75 7.39 2.35 -3.19
C THR A 75 7.55 3.46 -2.16
N PHE A 76 6.82 3.41 -1.03
CA PHE A 76 6.85 4.44 0.01
C PHE A 76 7.82 4.13 1.17
N GLY A 77 8.81 3.28 0.92
CA GLY A 77 9.93 3.05 1.85
C GLY A 77 9.67 2.00 2.95
N GLY A 78 8.53 1.30 2.91
CA GLY A 78 8.30 0.12 3.72
C GLY A 78 9.31 -0.98 3.44
N ARG A 79 9.65 -1.75 4.48
CA ARG A 79 10.61 -2.86 4.41
C ARG A 79 10.06 -4.09 5.11
N PHE A 80 10.42 -5.26 4.58
CA PHE A 80 9.96 -6.55 5.10
C PHE A 80 11.09 -7.22 5.88
N PRO A 81 11.18 -6.99 7.21
CA PRO A 81 12.34 -7.38 8.01
C PRO A 81 12.52 -8.90 8.13
N PHE A 82 11.57 -9.69 7.64
CA PHE A 82 11.61 -11.16 7.63
C PHE A 82 12.16 -11.74 6.31
N MET A 83 12.45 -10.91 5.32
CA MET A 83 13.03 -11.32 4.04
C MET A 83 14.56 -11.15 4.07
N GLU A 84 15.30 -12.03 3.38
CA GLU A 84 16.77 -11.92 3.27
C GLU A 84 17.21 -10.60 2.64
N ASN A 85 16.48 -10.16 1.61
CA ASN A 85 16.50 -8.78 1.10
C ASN A 85 15.25 -8.06 1.60
N ILE A 86 15.40 -7.13 2.54
CA ILE A 86 14.27 -6.44 3.17
C ILE A 86 13.54 -5.47 2.21
N ALA A 87 14.13 -5.16 1.06
CA ALA A 87 13.53 -4.43 -0.05
C ALA A 87 12.84 -5.36 -1.09
N SER A 88 12.39 -6.54 -0.64
CA SER A 88 11.66 -7.52 -1.45
C SER A 88 10.64 -8.27 -0.62
N ILE A 89 9.70 -8.97 -1.26
CA ILE A 89 8.77 -9.89 -0.60
C ILE A 89 8.33 -11.00 -1.55
N ASN A 90 8.08 -12.20 -1.00
CA ASN A 90 7.39 -13.25 -1.73
C ASN A 90 5.88 -13.11 -1.52
N THR A 91 5.12 -13.06 -2.61
CA THR A 91 3.65 -13.01 -2.60
C THR A 91 3.08 -14.14 -3.46
N THR A 92 1.78 -14.36 -3.37
CA THR A 92 1.09 -15.43 -4.10
C THR A 92 -0.11 -14.91 -4.88
N CYS A 93 -0.43 -15.60 -5.97
CA CYS A 93 -1.73 -15.43 -6.62
C CYS A 93 -2.86 -15.70 -5.60
N PRO A 94 -3.98 -14.97 -5.66
CA PRO A 94 -5.13 -15.20 -4.76
C PRO A 94 -5.78 -16.59 -4.93
N ASP A 95 -5.53 -17.27 -6.06
CA ASP A 95 -6.14 -18.57 -6.38
C ASP A 95 -5.44 -19.76 -5.70
N GLY A 96 -5.55 -19.81 -4.37
CA GLY A 96 -5.13 -20.96 -3.56
C GLY A 96 -3.61 -21.14 -3.44
N GLY A 97 -2.81 -20.10 -3.68
CA GLY A 97 -1.36 -20.13 -3.42
C GLY A 97 -0.54 -21.06 -4.33
N LYS A 98 -1.12 -21.49 -5.46
CA LYS A 98 -0.48 -22.37 -6.45
C LYS A 98 0.62 -21.68 -7.26
N MET A 99 0.54 -20.35 -7.35
CA MET A 99 1.54 -19.49 -7.97
C MET A 99 2.17 -18.59 -6.90
N ALA A 100 3.49 -18.43 -6.94
CA ALA A 100 4.20 -17.46 -6.11
C ALA A 100 5.17 -16.62 -6.92
N PHE A 101 5.36 -15.38 -6.47
CA PHE A 101 6.17 -14.36 -7.13
C PHE A 101 7.11 -13.74 -6.09
N LYS A 102 8.35 -13.52 -6.48
CA LYS A 102 9.25 -12.61 -5.78
C LYS A 102 9.04 -11.21 -6.33
N LEU A 103 8.65 -10.29 -5.46
CA LEU A 103 8.53 -8.86 -5.76
C LEU A 103 9.77 -8.15 -5.22
N GLU A 104 10.47 -7.41 -6.08
CA GLU A 104 11.71 -6.71 -5.75
C GLU A 104 11.62 -5.23 -6.16
N LEU A 105 12.13 -4.35 -5.30
CA LEU A 105 12.30 -2.93 -5.61
C LEU A 105 13.49 -2.73 -6.56
N LEU A 106 13.32 -1.90 -7.59
CA LEU A 106 14.42 -1.49 -8.46
C LEU A 106 14.85 -0.04 -8.18
N ASP A 107 16.15 0.23 -8.30
CA ASP A 107 16.70 1.57 -8.22
C ASP A 107 16.52 2.34 -9.54
N LYS A 108 17.06 3.57 -9.59
CA LYS A 108 16.95 4.46 -10.77
C LYS A 108 17.68 3.91 -12.00
N ASP A 109 18.64 3.01 -11.82
CA ASP A 109 19.38 2.36 -12.89
C ASP A 109 18.73 1.03 -13.32
N GLY A 110 17.57 0.68 -12.72
CA GLY A 110 16.86 -0.57 -12.98
C GLY A 110 17.48 -1.80 -12.30
N LYS A 111 18.39 -1.61 -11.34
CA LYS A 111 19.00 -2.72 -10.59
C LYS A 111 18.18 -3.04 -9.35
N VAL A 112 18.16 -4.30 -8.96
CA VAL A 112 17.50 -4.74 -7.72
C VAL A 112 18.17 -4.03 -6.53
N VAL A 113 17.36 -3.36 -5.73
CA VAL A 113 17.79 -2.79 -4.44
C VAL A 113 18.06 -3.95 -3.49
N VAL A 114 19.31 -4.08 -3.04
CA VAL A 114 19.74 -5.13 -2.10
C VAL A 114 19.96 -4.51 -0.73
N GLU A 115 19.05 -4.77 0.19
CA GLU A 115 19.15 -4.40 1.59
C GLU A 115 19.14 -5.67 2.44
N PRO A 116 20.31 -6.18 2.87
CA PRO A 116 20.37 -7.46 3.58
C PRO A 116 19.72 -7.36 4.96
N GLN A 117 19.03 -8.43 5.36
CA GLN A 117 18.51 -8.60 6.71
C GLN A 117 19.67 -8.56 7.73
N LYS A 118 19.62 -7.59 8.65
CA LYS A 118 20.64 -7.46 9.70
C LYS A 118 20.42 -8.45 10.85
N GLU A 119 19.17 -8.63 11.24
CA GLU A 119 18.77 -9.48 12.37
C GLU A 119 17.49 -10.24 12.03
N LYS A 120 17.41 -11.51 12.44
CA LYS A 120 16.17 -12.28 12.31
C LYS A 120 15.12 -11.71 13.27
N PRO A 121 13.90 -11.39 12.79
CA PRO A 121 12.85 -10.87 13.65
C PRO A 121 12.44 -11.92 14.69
N LYS A 122 12.31 -11.50 15.96
CA LYS A 122 11.89 -12.36 17.08
C LYS A 122 10.38 -12.69 17.07
N GLY A 123 9.63 -12.06 16.17
CA GLY A 123 8.18 -12.17 16.05
C GLY A 123 7.59 -10.93 15.37
N PRO A 124 6.27 -10.89 15.17
CA PRO A 124 5.62 -9.70 14.66
C PRO A 124 5.76 -8.54 15.66
N LYS A 125 6.16 -7.36 15.18
CA LYS A 125 6.13 -6.09 15.93
C LYS A 125 5.07 -5.17 15.30
N PRO A 126 3.77 -5.48 15.44
CA PRO A 126 2.71 -4.74 14.77
C PRO A 126 2.67 -3.30 15.27
N LYS A 127 2.56 -2.36 14.33
CA LYS A 127 2.52 -0.92 14.63
C LYS A 127 1.12 -0.48 15.03
N ARG A 128 1.01 0.50 15.92
CA ARG A 128 -0.26 1.18 16.23
C ARG A 128 -0.45 2.35 15.28
N MET A 129 -1.66 2.46 14.75
CA MET A 129 -2.07 3.55 13.86
C MET A 129 -3.46 4.05 14.28
N GLU A 130 -3.73 5.32 14.04
CA GLU A 130 -5.05 5.93 14.19
C GLU A 130 -5.63 6.23 12.81
N ILE A 131 -6.86 5.79 12.57
CA ILE A 131 -7.70 6.20 11.44
C ILE A 131 -8.63 7.30 11.96
N GLU A 132 -8.68 8.45 11.28
CA GLU A 132 -9.49 9.62 11.61
C GLU A 132 -10.33 10.01 10.39
N ILE A 133 -11.61 10.33 10.57
CA ILE A 133 -12.41 10.98 9.52
C ILE A 133 -12.06 12.47 9.49
N GLU A 134 -11.46 12.92 8.40
CA GLU A 134 -11.13 14.35 8.22
C GLU A 134 -12.20 15.11 7.42
N TYR A 135 -13.08 14.40 6.73
CA TYR A 135 -14.21 14.97 6.00
C TYR A 135 -15.36 13.98 5.85
N SER A 136 -16.61 14.46 6.00
CA SER A 136 -17.83 13.72 5.68
C SER A 136 -18.88 14.65 5.10
N ASP A 137 -19.49 14.26 3.98
CA ASP A 137 -20.65 14.98 3.42
C ASP A 137 -21.98 14.67 4.15
N ASN A 138 -21.94 13.84 5.20
CA ASN A 138 -23.07 13.38 6.00
C ASN A 138 -24.08 12.48 5.26
N THR A 139 -23.71 11.89 4.12
CA THR A 139 -24.55 10.94 3.36
C THR A 139 -24.11 9.47 3.52
N CYS A 140 -23.06 9.21 4.29
CA CYS A 140 -22.55 7.87 4.54
C CYS A 140 -23.57 7.01 5.32
N VAL A 141 -23.96 5.87 4.75
CA VAL A 141 -24.91 4.91 5.40
C VAL A 141 -24.33 4.30 6.68
N TYR A 142 -23.00 4.23 6.80
CA TYR A 142 -22.32 3.76 8.02
C TYR A 142 -22.24 4.85 9.11
N GLY A 143 -22.74 6.07 8.83
CA GLY A 143 -22.89 7.12 9.83
C GLY A 143 -21.58 7.80 10.26
N TYR A 144 -20.51 7.67 9.48
CA TYR A 144 -19.22 8.30 9.77
C TYR A 144 -19.31 9.83 9.77
N LYS A 145 -18.74 10.41 10.82
CA LYS A 145 -18.70 11.86 11.07
C LYS A 145 -17.26 12.34 11.18
N GLU A 146 -17.04 13.60 10.82
CA GLU A 146 -15.75 14.26 11.02
C GLU A 146 -15.31 14.15 12.49
N GLY A 147 -14.05 13.78 12.69
CA GLY A 147 -13.45 13.56 14.01
C GLY A 147 -13.67 12.17 14.60
N ASP A 148 -14.48 11.29 13.98
CA ASP A 148 -14.54 9.89 14.40
C ASP A 148 -13.16 9.23 14.25
N LYS A 149 -12.78 8.41 15.24
CA LYS A 149 -11.43 7.83 15.34
C LYS A 149 -11.46 6.36 15.71
N TRP A 150 -10.52 5.60 15.15
CA TRP A 150 -10.26 4.21 15.48
C TRP A 150 -8.76 3.96 15.59
N GLU A 151 -8.36 3.31 16.66
CA GLU A 151 -7.01 2.76 16.76
C GLU A 151 -6.98 1.36 16.15
N VAL A 152 -5.95 1.09 15.35
CA VAL A 152 -5.65 -0.23 14.81
C VAL A 152 -4.24 -0.65 15.20
N LYS A 153 -4.07 -1.93 15.53
CA LYS A 153 -2.76 -2.54 15.80
C LYS A 153 -2.43 -3.54 14.71
N GLY A 154 -1.36 -3.27 13.97
CA GLY A 154 -0.96 -4.04 12.81
C GLY A 154 -2.00 -3.97 11.69
N LEU A 155 -2.39 -5.13 11.17
CA LEU A 155 -3.31 -5.26 10.04
C LEU A 155 -4.73 -5.68 10.50
N GLN A 156 -5.09 -5.36 11.74
CA GLN A 156 -6.41 -5.68 12.27
C GLN A 156 -7.48 -4.73 11.70
N THR A 157 -8.65 -5.27 11.39
CA THR A 157 -9.83 -4.48 11.03
C THR A 157 -10.55 -4.03 12.30
N PRO A 158 -10.85 -2.73 12.47
CA PRO A 158 -11.68 -2.28 13.59
C PRO A 158 -13.07 -2.92 13.53
N GLY A 159 -13.62 -3.29 14.69
CA GLY A 159 -14.96 -3.86 14.79
C GLY A 159 -16.02 -2.89 14.28
N GLY A 160 -16.97 -3.38 13.45
CA GLY A 160 -18.06 -2.58 12.90
C GLY A 160 -17.64 -1.59 11.79
N PHE A 161 -16.37 -1.60 11.38
CA PHE A 161 -15.88 -0.71 10.33
C PHE A 161 -16.36 -1.18 8.93
N CYS A 162 -16.78 -0.23 8.09
CA CYS A 162 -17.16 -0.48 6.71
C CYS A 162 -16.04 -1.18 5.93
N GLY A 163 -16.31 -2.39 5.44
CA GLY A 163 -15.33 -3.19 4.69
C GLY A 163 -14.85 -2.52 3.41
N ALA A 164 -15.71 -1.76 2.72
CA ALA A 164 -15.33 -1.03 1.51
C ALA A 164 -14.36 0.13 1.80
N ALA A 165 -14.56 0.83 2.92
CA ALA A 165 -13.62 1.85 3.38
C ALA A 165 -12.29 1.21 3.83
N TYR A 166 -12.36 0.11 4.59
CA TYR A 166 -11.17 -0.61 5.03
C TYR A 166 -10.32 -1.11 3.85
N HIS A 167 -10.95 -1.62 2.80
CA HIS A 167 -10.27 -2.04 1.58
C HIS A 167 -9.42 -0.93 0.94
N LEU A 168 -9.93 0.32 0.91
CA LEU A 168 -9.20 1.49 0.39
C LEU A 168 -8.10 1.98 1.34
N LEU A 169 -8.30 1.81 2.64
CA LEU A 169 -7.30 2.13 3.68
C LEU A 169 -6.19 1.08 3.77
N PHE A 170 -6.47 -0.16 3.39
CA PHE A 170 -5.60 -1.30 3.68
C PHE A 170 -4.18 -1.15 3.13
N PRO A 171 -3.93 -0.69 1.88
CA PRO A 171 -2.56 -0.48 1.41
C PRO A 171 -1.76 0.50 2.28
N VAL A 172 -2.40 1.58 2.75
CA VAL A 172 -1.78 2.58 3.62
C VAL A 172 -1.51 2.02 5.02
N LEU A 173 -2.47 1.30 5.61
CA LEU A 173 -2.27 0.63 6.89
C LEU A 173 -1.14 -0.41 6.80
N PHE A 174 -1.10 -1.14 5.68
CA PHE A 174 -0.10 -2.17 5.43
C PHE A 174 1.30 -1.60 5.35
N GLU A 175 1.52 -0.58 4.51
CA GLU A 175 2.85 0.02 4.35
C GLU A 175 3.34 0.72 5.62
N MET A 176 2.46 1.41 6.35
CA MET A 176 2.82 2.10 7.59
C MET A 176 3.19 1.10 8.68
N ASN A 177 2.54 -0.06 8.72
CA ASN A 177 2.92 -1.17 9.59
C ASN A 177 4.33 -1.71 9.27
N PHE A 178 4.79 -1.57 8.03
CA PHE A 178 6.14 -1.93 7.59
C PHE A 178 7.12 -0.76 7.49
N GLY A 179 6.79 0.38 8.11
CA GLY A 179 7.74 1.48 8.30
C GLY A 179 7.75 2.54 7.19
N ALA A 180 6.82 2.48 6.23
CA ALA A 180 6.70 3.51 5.19
C ALA A 180 6.54 4.92 5.79
N LYS A 181 6.98 5.92 5.03
CA LYS A 181 6.89 7.34 5.36
C LYS A 181 6.43 8.14 4.14
N PHE A 182 5.66 9.19 4.38
CA PHE A 182 5.14 10.06 3.32
C PHE A 182 5.79 11.44 3.39
N ASP A 183 7.00 11.56 2.85
CA ASP A 183 7.78 12.81 2.96
C ASP A 183 7.16 14.00 2.21
N PHE A 184 6.14 13.75 1.39
CA PHE A 184 5.31 14.77 0.74
C PHE A 184 4.16 15.30 1.64
N GLU A 185 3.89 14.65 2.77
CA GLU A 185 2.93 15.13 3.77
C GLU A 185 3.61 16.06 4.78
N LYS A 186 2.83 16.89 5.48
CA LYS A 186 3.36 17.80 6.52
C LYS A 186 3.97 17.03 7.70
N ASP A 187 3.46 15.84 7.95
CA ASP A 187 3.92 14.89 8.95
C ASP A 187 4.15 13.57 8.22
N SER A 188 5.41 13.12 8.11
CA SER A 188 5.75 11.93 7.33
C SER A 188 5.26 10.61 7.94
N SER A 189 4.79 10.66 9.19
CA SER A 189 4.10 9.55 9.87
C SER A 189 2.58 9.56 9.61
N CYS A 190 2.08 10.44 8.75
CA CYS A 190 0.68 10.65 8.47
C CYS A 190 0.39 10.59 6.96
N LYS A 191 -0.74 10.01 6.57
CA LYS A 191 -1.31 10.09 5.21
C LYS A 191 -2.70 10.70 5.27
N THR A 192 -2.93 11.76 4.49
CA THR A 192 -4.22 12.46 4.39
C THR A 192 -4.92 12.18 3.06
N GLY A 193 -6.19 12.56 2.93
CA GLY A 193 -6.92 12.56 1.67
C GLY A 193 -7.27 11.18 1.10
N ILE A 194 -7.22 10.12 1.91
CA ILE A 194 -7.65 8.78 1.46
C ILE A 194 -9.17 8.78 1.38
N THR A 195 -9.75 8.33 0.27
CA THR A 195 -11.20 8.44 0.03
C THR A 195 -11.92 7.11 0.18
N CYS A 196 -13.16 7.18 0.66
CA CYS A 196 -14.14 6.11 0.50
C CYS A 196 -14.37 5.83 -0.99
N PRO A 197 -14.51 4.56 -1.42
CA PRO A 197 -14.74 4.25 -2.83
C PRO A 197 -16.11 4.71 -3.36
N ASP A 198 -17.05 5.02 -2.46
CA ASP A 198 -18.37 5.56 -2.80
C ASP A 198 -18.30 7.06 -3.10
N GLY A 199 -17.60 7.42 -4.18
CA GLY A 199 -17.52 8.80 -4.68
C GLY A 199 -16.78 9.79 -3.77
N GLY A 200 -16.00 9.33 -2.79
CA GLY A 200 -15.24 10.20 -1.90
C GLY A 200 -16.07 11.00 -0.90
N LYS A 201 -17.30 10.57 -0.61
CA LYS A 201 -18.21 11.16 0.41
C LYS A 201 -17.59 11.30 1.79
N VAL A 202 -16.61 10.44 2.09
CA VAL A 202 -15.82 10.44 3.32
C VAL A 202 -14.34 10.42 2.96
N LYS A 203 -13.54 11.24 3.65
CA LYS A 203 -12.08 11.21 3.58
C LYS A 203 -11.49 10.83 4.93
N PHE A 204 -10.43 10.06 4.86
CA PHE A 204 -9.71 9.51 5.98
C PHE A 204 -8.29 10.05 6.03
N LYS A 205 -7.83 10.18 7.26
CA LYS A 205 -6.45 10.41 7.62
C LYS A 205 -5.96 9.22 8.44
N VAL A 206 -4.74 8.77 8.18
CA VAL A 206 -4.09 7.70 8.94
C VAL A 206 -2.80 8.23 9.52
N ARG A 207 -2.55 7.97 10.81
CA ARG A 207 -1.32 8.37 11.52
C ARG A 207 -0.70 7.17 12.23
N ARG A 208 0.62 6.97 12.13
CA ARG A 208 1.35 5.99 12.98
C ARG A 208 1.61 6.60 14.36
N LEU A 209 1.29 5.86 15.42
CA LEU A 209 1.40 6.34 16.81
C LEU A 209 2.75 6.02 17.44
N ASP A 210 3.45 5.00 16.94
CA ASP A 210 4.69 4.47 17.55
C ASP A 210 5.97 5.18 17.12
N ASP A 211 5.91 6.28 16.36
CA ASP A 211 7.11 7.03 15.93
C ASP A 211 7.67 7.97 17.01
N ASN A 212 6.97 8.08 18.15
CA ASN A 212 7.36 8.86 19.32
C ASN A 212 7.90 8.00 20.49
N GLU A 213 8.23 6.73 20.24
CA GLU A 213 8.91 5.82 21.20
C GLU A 213 10.36 5.50 20.79
#